data_AF-A0A7S0B169-F1
#
_entry.id   AF-A0A7S0B169-F1
#
_cell.length_a   1.000
_cell.length_b   1.000
_cell.length_c   1.000
_cell.angle_alpha   90.00
_cell.angle_beta   90.00
_cell.angle_gamma   90.00
#
_symmetry.space_group_name_H-M   'P 1'
#
loop_
_entity.id
_entity.type
_entity.pdbx_description
1 polymer ?
#
loop_
_entity_poly.entity_id
_entity_poly.type
_entity_poly.pdbx_seq_one_letter_code
_entity_poly.pdbx_strand_id
1 'polypeptide(L)'
;TEAIVDSLVEQGVNLLFVVGGDGTVRGAAKIADEVKKRGLAIAVAVVPKTIDNDLPLLDRTFGFETAVEAARKAINVAETEAEGFPFGLGVVKVMGRNSGFIAMHSALGSGFADLCLVPEVDFELDPIVDHLYNRLIENNKAVVVVAEGAGQKLMEEMGANGEKVTDASGNQLLDDIGPWLCQQMKKRIDAKLEVAQLEDNPHGDKVTLKYVDPSYMVRGIPPNTADNLYCTQLA
;
A
#
# COMPACT_ATOMS: atom_id res chain seq x y z
N THR A 1 -28.05 -13.44 -4.20
CA THR A 1 -28.27 -12.92 -5.56
C THR A 1 -29.75 -12.78 -5.87
N GLU A 2 -30.55 -13.84 -5.72
CA GLU A 2 -32.00 -13.80 -5.99
C GLU A 2 -32.72 -12.66 -5.26
N ALA A 3 -32.55 -12.56 -3.94
CA ALA A 3 -33.14 -11.47 -3.14
C ALA A 3 -32.70 -10.05 -3.58
N ILE A 4 -31.49 -9.90 -4.15
CA ILE A 4 -31.04 -8.62 -4.69
C ILE A 4 -31.83 -8.30 -5.96
N VAL A 5 -31.95 -9.26 -6.88
CA VAL A 5 -32.70 -9.09 -8.13
C VAL A 5 -34.19 -8.88 -7.86
N ASP A 6 -34.76 -9.56 -6.88
CA ASP A 6 -36.15 -9.33 -6.43
C ASP A 6 -36.34 -7.87 -6.00
N SER A 7 -35.42 -7.36 -5.17
CA SER A 7 -35.48 -5.96 -4.74
C SER A 7 -35.32 -4.96 -5.90
N LEU A 8 -34.47 -5.27 -6.89
CA LEU A 8 -34.35 -4.42 -8.08
C LEU A 8 -35.66 -4.34 -8.87
N VAL A 9 -36.37 -5.47 -8.99
CA VAL A 9 -37.68 -5.53 -9.65
C VAL A 9 -38.75 -4.78 -8.85
N GLU A 10 -38.81 -5.01 -7.54
CA GLU A 10 -39.75 -4.33 -6.63
C GLU A 10 -39.58 -2.81 -6.66
N GLN A 11 -38.33 -2.34 -6.74
CA GLN A 11 -38.00 -0.91 -6.83
C GLN A 11 -38.10 -0.33 -8.25
N GLY A 12 -38.39 -1.15 -9.26
CA GLY A 12 -38.49 -0.69 -10.66
C GLY A 12 -37.16 -0.21 -11.25
N VAL A 13 -36.03 -0.77 -10.81
CA VAL A 13 -34.69 -0.37 -11.29
C VAL A 13 -34.42 -0.97 -12.67
N ASN A 14 -34.08 -0.12 -13.64
CA ASN A 14 -33.68 -0.56 -14.99
C ASN A 14 -32.17 -0.50 -15.24
N LEU A 15 -31.43 0.28 -14.46
CA LEU A 15 -29.96 0.37 -14.55
C LEU A 15 -29.36 0.28 -13.14
N LEU A 16 -28.48 -0.69 -12.95
CA LEU A 16 -27.69 -0.86 -11.75
C LEU A 16 -26.22 -0.57 -12.08
N PHE A 17 -25.69 0.53 -11.53
CA PHE A 17 -24.26 0.81 -11.52
C PHE A 17 -23.62 0.28 -10.25
N VAL A 18 -22.59 -0.55 -10.40
CA VAL A 18 -21.90 -1.19 -9.29
C VAL A 18 -20.47 -0.66 -9.23
N VAL A 19 -20.14 0.03 -8.14
CA VAL A 19 -18.80 0.60 -7.93
C VAL A 19 -18.08 -0.19 -6.85
N GLY A 20 -16.93 -0.79 -7.16
CA GLY A 20 -16.18 -1.58 -6.18
C GLY A 20 -15.02 -2.37 -6.75
N GLY A 21 -14.28 -3.05 -5.87
CA GLY A 21 -13.14 -3.89 -6.27
C GLY A 21 -13.58 -5.29 -6.72
N ASP A 22 -12.63 -6.22 -6.81
CA ASP A 22 -12.82 -7.58 -7.36
C ASP A 22 -14.00 -8.35 -6.76
N GLY A 23 -14.20 -8.28 -5.44
CA GLY A 23 -15.33 -8.93 -4.78
C GLY A 23 -16.66 -8.38 -5.29
N THR A 24 -16.76 -7.06 -5.44
CA THR A 24 -17.94 -6.37 -5.93
C THR A 24 -18.18 -6.66 -7.41
N VAL A 25 -17.13 -6.68 -8.24
CA VAL A 25 -17.20 -7.02 -9.66
C VAL A 25 -17.73 -8.45 -9.85
N ARG A 26 -17.21 -9.41 -9.07
CA ARG A 26 -17.72 -10.80 -9.05
C ARG A 26 -19.18 -10.88 -8.61
N GLY A 27 -19.58 -10.06 -7.63
CA GLY A 27 -20.97 -9.92 -7.21
C GLY A 27 -21.88 -9.41 -8.34
N ALA A 28 -21.45 -8.36 -9.04
CA ALA A 28 -22.17 -7.78 -10.17
C ALA A 28 -22.38 -8.78 -11.31
N ALA A 29 -21.36 -9.59 -11.63
CA ALA A 29 -21.48 -10.65 -12.64
C ALA A 29 -22.59 -11.65 -12.28
N LYS A 30 -22.64 -12.10 -11.02
CA LYS A 30 -23.72 -12.99 -10.54
C LYS A 30 -25.10 -12.35 -10.65
N ILE A 31 -25.22 -11.05 -10.36
CA ILE A 31 -26.47 -10.31 -10.51
C ILE A 31 -26.88 -10.25 -11.98
N ALA A 32 -25.94 -9.93 -12.87
CA ALA A 32 -26.17 -9.87 -14.31
C ALA A 32 -26.62 -11.23 -14.88
N ASP A 33 -25.99 -12.33 -14.45
CA ASP A 33 -26.39 -13.69 -14.84
C ASP A 33 -27.82 -14.02 -14.42
N GLU A 34 -28.21 -13.66 -13.19
CA GLU A 34 -29.57 -13.90 -12.68
C GLU A 34 -30.61 -13.02 -13.38
N VAL A 35 -30.30 -11.75 -13.66
CA VAL A 35 -31.13 -10.85 -14.47
C VAL A 35 -31.36 -11.44 -15.87
N LYS A 36 -30.30 -11.92 -16.52
CA LYS A 36 -30.35 -12.55 -17.84
C LYS A 36 -31.17 -13.84 -17.83
N LYS A 37 -30.96 -14.69 -16.82
CA LYS A 37 -31.72 -15.94 -16.62
C LYS A 37 -33.23 -15.69 -16.50
N ARG A 38 -33.63 -14.58 -15.86
CA ARG A 38 -35.03 -14.19 -15.69
C ARG A 38 -35.62 -13.38 -16.85
N GLY A 39 -34.81 -13.02 -17.86
CA GLY A 39 -35.25 -12.21 -18.99
C GLY A 39 -35.68 -10.78 -18.60
N LEU A 40 -35.11 -10.24 -17.52
CA LEU A 40 -35.47 -8.92 -17.00
C LEU A 40 -34.77 -7.81 -17.80
N ALA A 41 -35.47 -6.70 -18.01
CA ALA A 41 -34.93 -5.50 -18.65
C ALA A 41 -34.16 -4.62 -17.66
N ILE A 42 -33.09 -5.19 -17.09
CA ILE A 42 -32.19 -4.50 -16.15
C ILE A 42 -30.77 -4.57 -16.72
N ALA A 43 -30.14 -3.41 -16.91
CA ALA A 43 -28.73 -3.32 -17.27
C ALA A 43 -27.88 -3.29 -16.00
N VAL A 44 -26.82 -4.10 -15.95
CA VAL A 44 -25.82 -4.05 -14.88
C VAL A 44 -24.51 -3.56 -15.46
N ALA A 45 -24.04 -2.41 -14.98
CA ALA A 45 -22.78 -1.80 -15.38
C ALA A 45 -21.85 -1.71 -14.17
N VAL A 46 -20.55 -1.91 -14.38
CA VAL A 46 -19.55 -1.96 -13.31
C VAL A 46 -18.52 -0.86 -13.52
N VAL A 47 -18.22 -0.13 -12.45
CA VAL A 47 -17.10 0.82 -12.40
C VAL A 47 -16.06 0.26 -11.42
N PRO A 48 -14.98 -0.37 -11.92
CA PRO A 48 -13.99 -1.05 -11.09
C PRO A 48 -13.21 -0.04 -10.25
N LYS A 49 -13.22 -0.23 -8.93
CA LYS A 49 -12.58 0.66 -7.95
C LYS A 49 -11.40 -0.02 -7.29
N THR A 50 -10.20 0.40 -7.64
CA THR A 50 -8.95 0.06 -6.96
C THR A 50 -8.05 1.29 -6.94
N ILE A 51 -7.45 1.60 -5.79
CA ILE A 51 -6.42 2.65 -5.72
C ILE A 51 -5.04 2.08 -6.04
N ASP A 52 -4.87 0.76 -6.03
CA ASP A 52 -3.59 0.09 -6.27
C ASP A 52 -3.20 0.09 -7.76
N ASN A 53 -4.07 0.59 -8.64
CA ASN A 53 -3.89 0.64 -10.09
C ASN A 53 -3.52 -0.72 -10.72
N ASP A 54 -4.13 -1.78 -10.21
CA ASP A 54 -3.79 -3.17 -10.52
C ASP A 54 -4.81 -3.85 -11.46
N LEU A 55 -5.66 -3.07 -12.15
CA LEU A 55 -6.62 -3.63 -13.09
C LEU A 55 -5.98 -3.86 -14.46
N PRO A 56 -5.96 -5.11 -14.99
CA PRO A 56 -5.46 -5.37 -16.33
C PRO A 56 -6.23 -4.56 -17.39
N LEU A 57 -5.55 -4.19 -18.48
CA LEU A 57 -6.11 -3.47 -19.63
C LEU A 57 -6.48 -2.00 -19.37
N LEU A 58 -6.38 -1.51 -18.14
CA LEU A 58 -6.48 -0.08 -17.83
C LEU A 58 -5.11 0.46 -17.42
N ASP A 59 -4.70 1.57 -18.02
CA ASP A 59 -3.48 2.26 -17.61
C ASP A 59 -3.65 2.97 -16.26
N ARG A 60 -4.89 3.36 -15.95
CA ARG A 60 -5.25 4.15 -14.77
C ARG A 60 -6.61 3.77 -14.21
N THR A 61 -6.70 3.66 -12.89
CA THR A 61 -7.93 3.59 -12.12
C THR A 61 -8.14 4.87 -11.31
N PHE A 62 -9.40 5.21 -11.01
CA PHE A 62 -9.69 6.44 -10.29
C PHE A 62 -9.27 6.35 -8.82
N GLY A 63 -8.74 7.46 -8.30
CA GLY A 63 -8.24 7.57 -6.92
C GLY A 63 -6.76 7.21 -6.77
N PHE A 64 -6.14 6.61 -7.79
CA PHE A 64 -4.71 6.26 -7.76
C PHE A 64 -3.81 7.48 -7.63
N GLU A 65 -4.02 8.53 -8.44
CA GLU A 65 -3.15 9.72 -8.39
C GLU A 65 -3.29 10.48 -7.07
N THR A 66 -4.51 10.55 -6.53
CA THR A 66 -4.78 11.11 -5.20
C THR A 66 -4.05 10.31 -4.13
N ALA A 67 -4.08 8.98 -4.21
CA ALA A 67 -3.38 8.10 -3.28
C ALA A 67 -1.85 8.29 -3.36
N VAL A 68 -1.29 8.38 -4.57
CA VAL A 68 0.13 8.66 -4.79
C VAL A 68 0.53 10.02 -4.19
N GLU A 69 -0.27 11.06 -4.40
CA GLU A 69 0.02 12.40 -3.85
C GLU A 69 0.00 12.40 -2.31
N ALA A 70 -0.94 11.69 -1.70
CA ALA A 70 -1.02 11.54 -0.25
C ALA A 70 0.16 10.75 0.32
N ALA A 71 0.51 9.62 -0.31
CA ALA A 71 1.66 8.82 0.07
C ALA A 71 2.96 9.63 -0.06
N ARG A 72 3.13 10.41 -1.14
CA ARG A 72 4.26 11.31 -1.33
C ARG A 72 4.39 12.34 -0.20
N LYS A 73 3.27 12.91 0.26
CA LYS A 73 3.27 13.83 1.42
C LYS A 73 3.75 13.14 2.69
N ALA A 74 3.37 11.89 2.92
CA ALA A 74 3.85 11.11 4.06
C ALA A 74 5.35 10.80 3.97
N ILE A 75 5.87 10.52 2.77
CA ILE A 75 7.31 10.33 2.53
C ILE A 75 8.08 11.61 2.84
N ASN A 76 7.60 12.77 2.41
CA ASN A 76 8.22 14.05 2.75
C ASN A 76 8.26 14.30 4.27
N VAL A 77 7.19 13.93 5.00
CA VAL A 77 7.19 14.04 6.47
C VAL A 77 8.24 13.12 7.08
N ALA A 78 8.33 11.87 6.62
CA ALA A 78 9.32 10.93 7.12
C ALA A 78 10.76 11.34 6.81
N GLU A 79 11.00 11.98 5.67
CA GLU A 79 12.28 12.57 5.31
C GLU A 79 12.68 13.68 6.29
N THR A 80 11.77 14.61 6.57
CA THR A 80 12.04 15.74 7.48
C THR A 80 12.26 15.25 8.91
N GLU A 81 11.52 14.23 9.34
CA GLU A 81 11.75 13.55 10.62
C GLU A 81 13.10 12.84 10.68
N ALA A 82 13.53 12.19 9.60
CA ALA A 82 14.82 11.51 9.53
C ALA A 82 16.00 12.50 9.56
N GLU A 83 15.84 13.69 8.97
CA GLU A 83 16.86 14.75 9.00
C GLU A 83 17.05 15.37 10.40
N GLY A 84 16.04 15.28 11.27
CA GLY A 84 16.07 15.87 12.61
C GLY A 84 16.99 15.16 13.62
N PHE A 85 17.52 13.97 13.31
CA PHE A 85 18.30 13.15 14.25
C PHE A 85 19.51 12.49 13.58
N PRO A 86 20.63 12.28 14.31
CA PRO A 86 21.71 11.42 13.84
C PRO A 86 21.22 10.01 13.52
N PHE A 87 21.72 9.46 12.42
CA PHE A 87 21.31 8.16 11.88
C PHE A 87 19.77 8.01 11.85
N GLY A 88 19.09 9.03 11.33
CA GLY A 88 17.63 9.05 11.26
C GLY A 88 17.10 8.12 10.18
N LEU A 89 16.15 7.25 10.54
CA LEU A 89 15.53 6.29 9.62
C LEU A 89 14.01 6.52 9.56
N GLY A 90 13.55 7.11 8.47
CA GLY A 90 12.12 7.27 8.18
C GLY A 90 11.58 6.02 7.48
N VAL A 91 10.51 5.42 7.98
CA VAL A 91 9.86 4.27 7.36
C VAL A 91 8.41 4.60 7.10
N VAL A 92 7.97 4.51 5.84
CA VAL A 92 6.60 4.80 5.42
C VAL A 92 5.97 3.56 4.83
N LYS A 93 4.94 3.03 5.51
CA LYS A 93 4.10 1.98 4.93
C LYS A 93 3.06 2.62 4.03
N VAL A 94 2.84 2.12 2.83
CA VAL A 94 1.81 2.61 1.90
C VAL A 94 0.91 1.47 1.44
N MET A 95 -0.23 1.83 0.84
CA MET A 95 -1.12 0.87 0.19
C MET A 95 -0.38 0.14 -0.95
N GLY A 96 -0.88 -1.03 -1.33
CA GLY A 96 -0.24 -1.88 -2.34
C GLY A 96 -0.26 -3.32 -1.88
N ARG A 97 -1.43 -3.96 -1.99
CA ARG A 97 -1.64 -5.31 -1.47
C ARG A 97 -0.96 -6.37 -2.32
N ASN A 98 -1.16 -6.29 -3.63
CA ASN A 98 -0.61 -7.24 -4.60
C ASN A 98 0.35 -6.55 -5.58
N SER A 99 0.39 -5.22 -5.59
CA SER A 99 1.19 -4.42 -6.50
C SER A 99 1.86 -3.25 -5.79
N GLY A 100 3.02 -2.84 -6.32
CA GLY A 100 3.84 -1.77 -5.79
C GLY A 100 3.60 -0.40 -6.43
N PHE A 101 2.53 -0.20 -7.22
CA PHE A 101 2.37 1.02 -8.01
C PHE A 101 2.36 2.29 -7.16
N ILE A 102 1.61 2.32 -6.05
CA ILE A 102 1.59 3.48 -5.15
C ILE A 102 2.99 3.68 -4.53
N ALA A 103 3.61 2.63 -4.03
CA ALA A 103 4.95 2.69 -3.42
C ALA A 103 5.98 3.25 -4.40
N MET A 104 6.05 2.71 -5.61
CA MET A 104 6.99 3.15 -6.65
C MET A 104 6.73 4.59 -7.10
N HIS A 105 5.48 4.95 -7.43
CA HIS A 105 5.17 6.30 -7.93
C HIS A 105 5.36 7.36 -6.84
N SER A 106 4.99 7.07 -5.59
CA SER A 106 5.19 8.01 -4.48
C SER A 106 6.65 8.14 -4.08
N ALA A 107 7.42 7.04 -4.08
CA ALA A 107 8.86 7.05 -3.86
C ALA A 107 9.58 7.89 -4.92
N LEU A 108 9.36 7.59 -6.20
CA LEU A 108 9.97 8.33 -7.32
C LEU A 108 9.51 9.81 -7.34
N GLY A 109 8.22 10.05 -7.13
CA GLY A 109 7.66 11.40 -7.12
C GLY A 109 8.11 12.24 -5.92
N SER A 110 8.52 11.62 -4.81
CA SER A 110 9.10 12.33 -3.67
C SER A 110 10.55 12.73 -3.91
N GLY A 111 11.33 11.88 -4.59
CA GLY A 111 12.77 12.02 -4.74
C GLY A 111 13.58 11.74 -3.47
N PHE A 112 12.95 11.28 -2.38
CA PHE A 112 13.58 11.11 -1.07
C PHE A 112 13.72 9.66 -0.61
N ALA A 113 13.12 8.70 -1.31
CA ALA A 113 13.20 7.29 -0.92
C ALA A 113 14.57 6.69 -1.26
N ASP A 114 15.28 6.17 -0.25
CA ASP A 114 16.54 5.44 -0.38
C ASP A 114 16.33 3.94 -0.66
N LEU A 115 15.15 3.44 -0.29
CA LEU A 115 14.74 2.06 -0.50
C LEU A 115 13.23 2.00 -0.72
N CYS A 116 12.78 1.31 -1.75
CA CYS A 116 11.37 1.04 -2.02
C CYS A 116 11.15 -0.48 -2.07
N LEU A 117 10.29 -0.99 -1.19
CA LEU A 117 9.97 -2.41 -1.07
C LEU A 117 8.54 -2.64 -1.58
N VAL A 118 8.41 -3.53 -2.56
CA VAL A 118 7.16 -3.80 -3.28
C VAL A 118 6.79 -5.28 -3.24
N PRO A 119 5.50 -5.65 -3.38
CA PRO A 119 5.07 -7.05 -3.30
C PRO A 119 5.62 -7.93 -4.43
N GLU A 120 6.00 -7.34 -5.57
CA GLU A 120 6.49 -8.07 -6.74
C GLU A 120 7.94 -8.57 -6.60
N VAL A 121 8.70 -8.04 -5.63
CA VAL A 121 10.12 -8.34 -5.47
C VAL A 121 10.38 -8.88 -4.07
N ASP A 122 10.65 -10.18 -3.99
CA ASP A 122 11.14 -10.83 -2.77
C ASP A 122 12.48 -10.20 -2.34
N PHE A 123 12.70 -10.11 -1.03
CA PHE A 123 13.92 -9.55 -0.47
C PHE A 123 14.34 -10.24 0.82
N GLU A 124 15.62 -10.07 1.16
CA GLU A 124 16.22 -10.56 2.39
C GLU A 124 16.61 -9.38 3.29
N LEU A 125 16.60 -9.58 4.62
CA LEU A 125 16.88 -8.50 5.58
C LEU A 125 18.33 -8.04 5.54
N ASP A 126 19.29 -8.95 5.44
CA ASP A 126 20.70 -8.61 5.60
C ASP A 126 21.21 -7.69 4.48
N PRO A 127 20.91 -7.94 3.17
CA PRO A 127 21.26 -7.00 2.10
C PRO A 127 20.62 -5.62 2.24
N ILE A 128 19.36 -5.56 2.67
CA ILE A 128 18.66 -4.29 2.92
C ILE A 128 19.31 -3.52 4.06
N VAL A 129 19.64 -4.21 5.15
CA VAL A 129 20.29 -3.60 6.31
C VAL A 129 21.67 -3.09 5.94
N ASP A 130 22.44 -3.83 5.15
CA ASP A 130 23.76 -3.39 4.66
C ASP A 130 23.64 -2.12 3.82
N HIS A 131 22.67 -2.09 2.89
CA HIS A 131 22.38 -0.89 2.08
C HIS A 131 22.01 0.31 2.96
N LEU A 132 21.07 0.13 3.88
CA LEU A 132 20.60 1.20 4.76
C LEU A 132 21.70 1.68 5.71
N TYR A 133 22.53 0.76 6.24
CA TYR A 133 23.68 1.11 7.06
C TYR A 133 24.62 2.05 6.29
N ASN A 134 24.99 1.70 5.05
CA ASN A 134 25.86 2.54 4.23
C ASN A 134 25.24 3.92 3.97
N ARG A 135 23.94 3.98 3.65
CA ARG A 135 23.23 5.27 3.47
C ARG A 135 23.23 6.13 4.73
N LEU A 136 23.07 5.51 5.90
CA LEU A 136 23.12 6.19 7.19
C LEU A 136 24.53 6.73 7.51
N ILE A 137 25.59 5.98 7.20
CA ILE A 137 26.96 6.50 7.35
C ILE A 137 27.24 7.66 6.39
N GLU A 138 26.82 7.54 5.13
CA GLU A 138 27.09 8.55 4.10
C GLU A 138 26.29 9.84 4.28
N ASN A 139 25.00 9.74 4.61
CA ASN A 139 24.07 10.87 4.57
C ASN A 139 23.47 11.21 5.94
N ASN A 140 23.82 10.46 6.99
CA ASN A 140 23.25 10.57 8.34
C ASN A 140 21.73 10.33 8.42
N LYS A 141 21.08 10.00 7.30
CA LYS A 141 19.65 9.69 7.22
C LYS A 141 19.36 8.69 6.11
N ALA A 142 18.22 7.99 6.23
CA ALA A 142 17.65 7.19 5.15
C ALA A 142 16.12 7.14 5.25
N VAL A 143 15.44 6.99 4.11
CA VAL A 143 13.98 6.84 4.01
C VAL A 143 13.62 5.55 3.28
N VAL A 144 12.79 4.74 3.92
CA VAL A 144 12.27 3.48 3.39
C VAL A 144 10.78 3.63 3.10
N VAL A 145 10.37 3.25 1.89
CA VAL A 145 8.97 3.13 1.51
C VAL A 145 8.65 1.64 1.35
N VAL A 146 7.61 1.16 2.01
CA VAL A 146 7.22 -0.25 1.97
C VAL A 146 5.73 -0.38 1.66
N ALA A 147 5.38 -1.13 0.62
CA ALA A 147 4.00 -1.51 0.36
C ALA A 147 3.51 -2.52 1.41
N GLU A 148 2.23 -2.45 1.80
CA GLU A 148 1.66 -3.37 2.80
C GLU A 148 1.77 -4.86 2.42
N GLY A 149 1.76 -5.17 1.13
CA GLY A 149 1.93 -6.53 0.61
C GLY A 149 3.38 -7.01 0.52
N ALA A 150 4.36 -6.15 0.76
CA ALA A 150 5.77 -6.53 0.65
C ALA A 150 6.20 -7.43 1.82
N GLY A 151 7.11 -8.37 1.56
CA GLY A 151 7.77 -9.16 2.61
C GLY A 151 6.88 -10.20 3.32
N GLN A 152 5.67 -10.50 2.81
CA GLN A 152 4.76 -11.48 3.44
C GLN A 152 5.39 -12.88 3.52
N LYS A 153 6.05 -13.33 2.44
CA LYS A 153 6.78 -14.60 2.41
C LYS A 153 7.95 -14.62 3.40
N LEU A 154 8.71 -13.53 3.47
CA LEU A 154 9.82 -13.38 4.41
C LEU A 154 9.33 -13.47 5.87
N MET A 155 8.20 -12.85 6.20
CA MET A 155 7.60 -12.97 7.53
C MET A 155 7.17 -14.40 7.85
N GLU A 156 6.60 -15.13 6.88
CA GLU A 156 6.26 -16.55 7.04
C GLU A 156 7.51 -17.42 7.27
N GLU A 157 8.57 -17.24 6.49
CA GLU A 157 9.84 -17.96 6.64
C GLU A 157 10.52 -17.69 7.99
N MET A 158 10.36 -16.47 8.52
CA MET A 158 10.89 -16.08 9.82
C MET A 158 9.95 -16.40 11.00
N GLY A 159 8.81 -17.06 10.74
CA GLY A 159 7.83 -17.43 11.76
C GLY A 159 7.17 -16.24 12.45
N ALA A 160 7.08 -15.11 11.74
CA ALA A 160 6.48 -13.87 12.20
C ALA A 160 5.08 -13.62 11.61
N ASN A 161 4.57 -14.56 10.81
CA ASN A 161 3.19 -14.52 10.32
C ASN A 161 2.20 -14.79 11.46
N GLY A 162 1.10 -14.02 11.47
CA GLY A 162 -0.01 -14.24 12.37
C GLY A 162 -0.85 -15.46 11.98
N GLU A 163 -1.92 -15.68 12.74
CA GLU A 163 -2.94 -16.64 12.32
C GLU A 163 -3.55 -16.19 10.98
N LYS A 164 -3.74 -17.14 10.05
CA LYS A 164 -4.37 -16.86 8.76
C LYS A 164 -5.86 -16.56 8.97
N VAL A 165 -6.17 -15.29 9.20
CA VAL A 165 -7.53 -14.78 9.37
C VAL A 165 -8.06 -14.30 8.02
N THR A 166 -9.33 -14.55 7.74
CA THR A 166 -10.04 -14.02 6.57
C THR A 166 -11.04 -12.93 6.96
N ASP A 167 -11.20 -11.92 6.13
CA ASP A 167 -12.27 -10.94 6.27
C ASP A 167 -13.66 -11.54 5.94
N ALA A 168 -14.72 -10.77 6.17
CA ALA A 168 -16.10 -11.18 5.87
C ALA A 168 -16.37 -11.44 4.37
N SER A 169 -15.48 -10.96 3.49
CA SER A 169 -15.53 -11.18 2.04
C SER A 169 -14.70 -12.39 1.59
N GLY A 170 -14.04 -13.07 2.52
CA GLY A 170 -13.18 -14.24 2.27
C GLY A 170 -11.76 -13.91 1.82
N ASN A 171 -11.32 -12.64 1.91
CA ASN A 171 -9.93 -12.28 1.60
C ASN A 171 -9.05 -12.55 2.82
N GLN A 172 -7.88 -13.14 2.62
CA GLN A 172 -6.89 -13.31 3.69
C GLN A 172 -6.41 -11.94 4.19
N LEU A 173 -6.32 -11.72 5.50
CA LEU A 173 -5.70 -10.52 6.04
C LEU A 173 -4.18 -10.65 5.93
N LEU A 174 -3.53 -9.57 5.49
CA LEU A 174 -2.08 -9.50 5.47
C LEU A 174 -1.55 -9.25 6.88
N ASP A 175 -0.37 -9.79 7.16
CA ASP A 175 0.37 -9.43 8.35
C ASP A 175 0.94 -8.02 8.20
N ASP A 176 0.98 -7.25 9.30
CA ASP A 176 1.46 -5.87 9.27
C ASP A 176 2.99 -5.82 9.20
N ILE A 177 3.50 -5.72 7.96
CA ILE A 177 4.94 -5.65 7.67
C ILE A 177 5.61 -4.44 8.33
N GLY A 178 4.89 -3.33 8.53
CA GLY A 178 5.47 -2.06 8.96
C GLY A 178 6.18 -2.14 10.32
N PRO A 179 5.45 -2.44 11.41
CA PRO A 179 6.05 -2.59 12.74
C PRO A 179 7.12 -3.68 12.80
N TRP A 180 6.88 -4.82 12.14
CA TRP A 180 7.82 -5.94 12.12
C TRP A 180 9.15 -5.55 11.45
N LEU A 181 9.08 -4.96 10.25
CA LEU A 181 10.27 -4.55 9.50
C LEU A 181 11.06 -3.48 10.27
N CYS A 182 10.37 -2.52 10.90
CA CYS A 182 11.00 -1.51 11.75
C CYS A 182 11.79 -2.14 12.90
N GLN A 183 11.21 -3.14 13.58
CA GLN A 183 11.90 -3.86 14.65
C GLN A 183 13.14 -4.60 14.14
N GLN A 184 13.03 -5.29 13.01
CA GLN A 184 14.14 -6.05 12.43
C GLN A 184 15.29 -5.17 11.95
N MET A 185 14.97 -4.06 11.28
CA MET A 185 15.95 -3.08 10.80
C MET A 185 16.66 -2.42 11.97
N LYS A 186 15.90 -1.90 12.95
CA LYS A 186 16.47 -1.23 14.13
C LYS A 186 17.47 -2.13 14.85
N LYS A 187 17.07 -3.38 15.15
CA LYS A 187 17.93 -4.35 15.84
C LYS A 187 19.26 -4.57 15.13
N ARG A 188 19.25 -4.75 13.80
CA ARG A 188 20.44 -5.10 13.03
C ARG A 188 21.33 -3.89 12.74
N ILE A 189 20.72 -2.73 12.48
CA ILE A 189 21.47 -1.48 12.25
C ILE A 189 22.15 -1.05 13.55
N ASP A 190 21.46 -1.07 14.69
CA ASP A 190 22.07 -0.74 15.99
C ASP A 190 23.25 -1.67 16.30
N ALA A 191 23.14 -2.97 16.01
CA ALA A 191 24.25 -3.91 16.19
C ALA A 191 25.47 -3.59 15.31
N LYS A 192 25.26 -3.10 14.07
CA LYS A 192 26.36 -2.67 13.19
C LYS A 192 26.99 -1.36 13.67
N LEU A 193 26.18 -0.39 14.08
CA LEU A 193 26.66 0.89 14.63
C LEU A 193 27.46 0.70 15.92
N GLU A 194 27.12 -0.30 16.74
CA GLU A 194 27.88 -0.67 17.94
C GLU A 194 29.26 -1.25 17.61
N VAL A 195 29.40 -1.99 16.50
CA VAL A 195 30.71 -2.53 16.08
C VAL A 195 31.59 -1.45 15.44
N ALA A 196 30.99 -0.47 14.76
CA ALA A 196 31.68 0.59 14.03
C ALA A 196 32.19 1.76 14.92
N GLN A 197 32.06 1.64 16.25
CA GLN A 197 32.24 2.68 17.30
C GLN A 197 33.57 3.49 17.32
N LEU A 198 34.47 3.34 16.34
CA LEU A 198 35.82 3.90 16.40
C LEU A 198 36.18 4.89 15.28
N GLU A 199 35.51 4.89 14.12
CA GLU A 199 35.76 5.89 13.05
C GLU A 199 34.49 6.63 12.63
N ASP A 200 33.37 5.93 12.44
CA ASP A 200 32.15 6.52 11.86
C ASP A 200 31.08 6.94 12.90
N ASN A 201 31.15 6.43 14.14
CA ASN A 201 30.17 6.70 15.20
C ASN A 201 30.84 7.00 16.56
N PRO A 202 31.55 8.14 16.70
CA PRO A 202 32.36 8.46 17.88
C PRO A 202 31.53 8.70 19.15
N HIS A 203 30.23 9.00 19.01
CA HIS A 203 29.31 9.26 20.12
C HIS A 203 28.54 8.01 20.57
N GLY A 204 28.65 6.89 19.82
CA GLY A 204 27.90 5.67 20.11
C GLY A 204 26.39 5.84 19.90
N ASP A 205 26.00 6.71 18.96
CA ASP A 205 24.61 6.97 18.64
C ASP A 205 23.93 5.73 18.06
N LYS A 206 22.63 5.59 18.33
CA LYS A 206 21.77 4.52 17.81
C LYS A 206 20.88 5.06 16.71
N VAL A 207 20.36 4.18 15.85
CA VAL A 207 19.43 4.58 14.80
C VAL A 207 18.14 5.14 15.41
N THR A 208 17.76 6.34 14.96
CA THR A 208 16.50 6.97 15.35
C THR A 208 15.44 6.65 14.30
N LEU A 209 14.61 5.64 14.57
CA LEU A 209 13.58 5.19 13.64
C LEU A 209 12.25 5.90 13.88
N LYS A 210 11.64 6.42 12.81
CA LYS A 210 10.27 6.95 12.80
C LYS A 210 9.44 6.20 11.78
N TYR A 211 8.33 5.65 12.25
CA TYR A 211 7.39 4.89 11.41
C TYR A 211 6.13 5.71 11.14
N VAL A 212 5.73 5.76 9.88
CA VAL A 212 4.54 6.49 9.40
C VAL A 212 3.63 5.50 8.65
N ASP A 213 2.39 5.41 9.12
CA ASP A 213 1.32 4.71 8.41
C ASP A 213 0.21 5.71 8.03
N PRO A 214 0.23 6.25 6.79
CA PRO A 214 -0.76 7.17 6.29
C PRO A 214 -1.98 6.47 5.66
N SER A 215 -2.21 5.17 5.87
CA SER A 215 -3.20 4.38 5.11
C SER A 215 -4.58 5.06 5.02
N TYR A 216 -5.10 5.60 6.12
CA TYR A 216 -6.37 6.32 6.13
C TYR A 216 -6.31 7.70 5.46
N MET A 217 -5.17 8.38 5.53
CA MET A 217 -4.92 9.65 4.85
C MET A 217 -4.74 9.47 3.34
N VAL A 218 -4.40 8.26 2.89
CA VAL A 218 -4.28 7.91 1.46
C VAL A 218 -5.65 7.65 0.84
N ARG A 219 -6.52 6.91 1.52
CA ARG A 219 -7.82 6.47 0.96
C ARG A 219 -9.05 7.27 1.43
N GLY A 220 -8.90 8.06 2.50
CA GLY A 220 -9.99 8.78 3.16
C GLY A 220 -10.09 10.26 2.83
N ILE A 221 -9.37 10.71 1.80
CA ILE A 221 -9.31 12.13 1.41
C ILE A 221 -10.11 12.40 0.13
N PRO A 222 -10.53 13.66 -0.10
CA PRO A 222 -11.15 14.05 -1.37
C PRO A 222 -10.21 13.81 -2.56
N PRO A 223 -10.74 13.48 -3.74
CA PRO A 223 -9.94 13.31 -4.95
C PRO A 223 -9.29 14.64 -5.36
N ASN A 224 -8.08 14.56 -5.91
CA ASN A 224 -7.46 15.70 -6.57
C ASN A 224 -8.17 16.03 -7.90
N THR A 225 -7.77 17.12 -8.55
CA THR A 225 -8.42 17.59 -9.79
C THR A 225 -8.43 16.54 -10.90
N ALA A 226 -7.34 15.80 -11.07
CA ALA A 226 -7.20 14.82 -12.13
C ALA A 226 -8.11 13.61 -11.90
N ASP A 227 -8.14 13.06 -10.68
CA ASP A 227 -9.07 11.99 -10.34
C ASP A 227 -10.53 12.45 -10.37
N ASN A 228 -10.83 13.69 -9.99
CA ASN A 228 -12.18 14.23 -10.06
C ASN A 228 -12.67 14.32 -11.52
N LEU A 229 -11.82 14.83 -12.42
CA LEU A 229 -12.12 14.87 -13.85
C LEU A 229 -12.30 13.45 -14.43
N TYR A 230 -11.42 12.52 -14.05
CA TYR A 230 -11.48 11.15 -14.51
C TYR A 230 -12.75 10.43 -14.01
N CYS A 231 -13.13 10.60 -12.74
CA CYS A 231 -14.41 10.12 -12.20
C CYS A 231 -15.60 10.67 -12.98
N THR A 232 -15.56 11.96 -13.35
CA THR A 232 -16.64 12.61 -14.13
C THR A 232 -16.74 12.06 -15.55
N GLN A 233 -15.62 11.62 -16.15
CA GLN A 233 -15.62 11.01 -17.48
C GLN A 233 -16.11 9.56 -17.48
N LEU A 234 -15.92 8.84 -16.37
CA LEU A 234 -16.37 7.45 -16.21
C LEU A 234 -17.86 7.32 -15.88
N ALA A 235 -18.44 8.33 -15.21
CA ALA A 235 -19.83 8.36 -14.75
C ALA A 235 -20.80 8.83 -15.85
#